data_AF-A0A836UHU4-F1
#
_entry.id   AF-A0A836UHU4-F1
#
_cell.length_a   1.000
_cell.length_b   1.000
_cell.length_c   1.000
_cell.angle_alpha   90.00
_cell.angle_beta   90.00
_cell.angle_gamma   90.00
#
_symmetry.space_group_name_H-M   'P 1'
#
loop_
_entity.id
_entity.type
_entity.pdbx_description
1 polymer ?
#
loop_
_entity_poly.entity_id
_entity_poly.type
_entity_poly.pdbx_seq_one_letter_code
_entity_poly.pdbx_strand_id
1 'polypeptide(L)' 'GGDHAGYNETSFLMATRPELVEQDRLDLEEAPWYCRQNEENNSWTANVEHGQAMVDAVVDAWIAHLGG' A
#
# COMPACT_ATOMS: atom_id res chain seq x y z
N GLY A 1 0.83 11.23 -6.48
CA GLY A 1 1.56 10.09 -7.06
C GLY A 1 0.87 8.81 -6.65
N GLY A 2 -0.06 8.31 -7.46
CA GLY A 2 -0.86 7.12 -7.12
C GLY A 2 -0.51 5.85 -7.91
N ASP A 3 0.26 5.96 -8.99
CA ASP A 3 0.47 4.84 -9.92
C ASP A 3 1.61 3.89 -9.52
N HIS A 4 2.53 4.33 -8.65
CA HIS A 4 3.63 3.50 -8.15
C HIS A 4 4.17 4.02 -6.81
N ALA A 5 4.56 3.10 -5.93
CA ALA A 5 4.94 3.28 -4.53
C ALA A 5 3.89 4.06 -3.71
N GLY A 6 2.61 3.91 -4.06
CA GLY A 6 1.48 4.58 -3.41
C GLY A 6 0.86 3.78 -2.27
N TYR A 7 -0.36 4.18 -1.87
CA TYR A 7 -1.14 3.58 -0.79
C TYR A 7 -1.30 2.06 -0.91
N ASN A 8 -1.67 1.55 -2.09
CA ASN A 8 -1.94 0.13 -2.32
C ASN A 8 -0.68 -0.74 -2.17
N GLU A 9 0.40 -0.42 -2.89
CA GLU A 9 1.64 -1.22 -2.88
C GLU A 9 2.32 -1.18 -1.51
N THR A 10 2.29 -0.03 -0.84
CA THR A 10 2.85 0.10 0.52
C THR A 10 2.02 -0.68 1.52
N SER A 11 0.68 -0.59 1.46
CA SER A 11 -0.21 -1.36 2.35
C SER A 11 -0.01 -2.86 2.16
N PHE A 12 0.13 -3.32 0.91
CA PHE A 12 0.42 -4.72 0.60
C PHE A 12 1.73 -5.20 1.24
N LEU A 13 2.81 -4.41 1.13
CA LEU A 13 4.08 -4.75 1.77
C LEU A 13 3.99 -4.71 3.30
N MET A 14 3.28 -3.74 3.88
CA MET A 14 3.06 -3.70 5.33
C MET A 14 2.31 -4.93 5.85
N ALA A 15 1.35 -5.45 5.09
CA ALA A 15 0.62 -6.66 5.47
C ALA A 15 1.43 -7.95 5.29
N THR A 16 2.30 -8.02 4.29
CA THR A 16 2.98 -9.28 3.90
C THR A 16 4.43 -9.39 4.35
N ARG A 17 5.16 -8.27 4.38
CA ARG A 17 6.60 -8.14 4.66
C ARG A 17 6.88 -6.82 5.39
N PRO A 18 6.29 -6.58 6.58
CA PRO A 18 6.39 -5.31 7.29
C PRO A 18 7.83 -4.87 7.56
N GLU A 19 8.77 -5.80 7.69
CA GLU A 19 10.19 -5.52 7.92
C GLU A 19 10.90 -4.85 6.74
N LEU A 20 10.25 -4.74 5.58
CA LEU A 20 10.77 -4.07 4.39
C LEU A 20 10.25 -2.64 4.23
N VAL A 21 9.38 -2.16 5.13
CA VAL A 21 8.73 -0.85 5.04
C VAL A 21 9.16 0.03 6.22
N GLU A 22 9.82 1.14 5.89
CA GLU A 22 10.20 2.19 6.85
C GLU A 22 9.33 3.43 6.62
N GLN A 23 8.03 3.33 6.93
CA GLN A 23 7.05 4.40 6.66
C GLN A 23 7.34 5.67 7.47
N ASP A 24 7.98 5.53 8.63
CA ASP A 24 8.44 6.61 9.50
C ASP A 24 9.56 7.47 8.88
N ARG A 25 10.23 6.98 7.84
CA ARG A 25 11.23 7.74 7.08
C ARG A 25 10.64 8.66 6.01
N LEU A 26 9.32 8.63 5.81
CA LEU A 26 8.64 9.53 4.89
C LEU A 26 8.50 10.92 5.54
N ASP A 27 9.34 11.86 5.10
CA ASP A 27 9.27 13.25 5.54
C ASP A 27 8.15 13.99 4.78
N LEU A 28 7.02 14.20 5.46
CA LEU A 28 5.85 14.88 4.91
C LEU A 28 6.03 16.40 4.80
N GLU A 29 6.86 16.98 5.68
CA GLU A 29 7.09 18.42 5.75
C GLU A 29 7.97 18.88 4.59
N GLU A 30 9.01 18.11 4.29
CA GLU A 30 9.96 18.34 3.19
C GLU A 30 9.51 17.74 1.84
N ALA A 31 8.40 17.00 1.81
CA ALA A 31 7.88 16.38 0.59
C ALA A 31 7.57 17.45 -0.49
N PRO A 32 8.07 17.29 -1.73
CA PRO A 32 7.74 18.19 -2.83
C PRO A 32 6.23 18.32 -3.06
N TRP A 33 5.79 19.48 -3.57
CA TRP A 33 4.36 19.80 -3.75
C TRP A 33 3.58 18.75 -4.56
N TYR A 34 4.20 18.07 -5.53
CA TYR A 34 3.55 17.05 -6.34
C TYR A 34 3.26 15.76 -5.56
N CYS A 35 3.95 15.53 -4.43
CA CYS A 35 3.62 14.46 -3.51
C CYS A 35 2.27 14.72 -2.84
N ARG A 36 1.86 15.98 -2.65
CA ARG A 36 0.63 16.38 -1.94
C ARG A 36 -0.64 16.42 -2.80
N GLN A 37 -0.55 16.11 -4.10
CA GLN A 37 -1.70 16.20 -5.00
C GLN A 37 -2.80 15.15 -4.77
N ASN A 38 -2.49 14.06 -4.06
CA ASN A 38 -3.44 12.99 -3.76
C ASN A 38 -3.05 12.28 -2.45
N GLU A 39 -3.13 13.01 -1.34
CA GLU A 39 -2.62 12.57 -0.04
C GLU A 39 -3.27 11.29 0.47
N GLU A 40 -4.56 11.11 0.20
CA GLU A 40 -5.30 9.91 0.61
C GLU A 40 -4.73 8.62 -0.02
N ASN A 41 -4.14 8.72 -1.21
CA ASN A 41 -3.61 7.58 -1.96
C ASN A 41 -2.08 7.46 -1.92
N ASN A 42 -1.41 8.15 -1.00
CA ASN A 42 0.04 8.09 -0.88
C ASN A 42 0.51 6.99 0.09
N SER A 43 1.79 6.65 0.01
CA SER A 43 2.42 5.65 0.88
C SER A 43 2.37 5.98 2.38
N TRP A 44 2.25 7.25 2.76
CA TRP A 44 2.20 7.64 4.16
C TRP A 44 0.85 7.40 4.85
N THR A 45 -0.24 7.29 4.08
CA THR A 45 -1.56 6.88 4.61
C THR A 45 -1.76 5.37 4.58
N ALA A 46 -0.80 4.62 4.01
CA ALA A 46 -0.87 3.17 3.89
C ALA A 46 -0.98 2.47 5.25
N ASN A 47 -1.72 1.37 5.29
CA ASN A 47 -1.99 0.66 6.54
C ASN A 47 -2.14 -0.85 6.31
N VAL A 48 -1.95 -1.61 7.40
CA VAL A 48 -2.00 -3.08 7.39
C VAL A 48 -3.40 -3.61 7.07
N GLU A 49 -4.46 -2.95 7.55
CA GLU A 49 -5.85 -3.39 7.36
C GLU A 49 -6.22 -3.46 5.87
N HIS A 50 -5.96 -2.39 5.13
CA HIS A 50 -6.17 -2.34 3.69
C HIS A 50 -5.29 -3.34 2.94
N GLY A 51 -4.03 -3.47 3.37
CA GLY A 51 -3.10 -4.45 2.81
C GLY A 51 -3.61 -5.88 2.94
N GLN A 52 -4.16 -6.24 4.11
CA GLN A 52 -4.72 -7.56 4.34
C GLN A 52 -5.96 -7.80 3.47
N ALA A 53 -6.87 -6.83 3.37
CA ALA A 53 -8.04 -6.93 2.50
C ALA A 53 -7.66 -7.13 1.03
N MET A 54 -6.59 -6.50 0.56
CA MET A 54 -6.05 -6.73 -0.79
C MET A 54 -5.49 -8.15 -0.96
N VAL A 55 -4.73 -8.65 0.02
CA VAL A 55 -4.16 -10.01 -0.03
C VAL A 55 -5.28 -11.04 -0.10
N ASP A 56 -6.27 -10.93 0.77
CA ASP A 56 -7.41 -11.84 0.82
C ASP A 56 -8.16 -11.86 -0.52
N ALA A 57 -8.48 -10.68 -1.05
CA ALA A 57 -9.18 -10.55 -2.33
C ALA A 57 -8.40 -11.18 -3.50
N VAL A 58 -7.08 -10.98 -3.55
CA VAL A 58 -6.22 -11.54 -4.61
C VAL A 58 -6.13 -13.06 -4.49
N VAL A 59 -5.92 -13.57 -3.28
CA VAL A 59 -5.84 -15.02 -3.03
C VAL A 59 -7.17 -15.69 -3.36
N ASP A 60 -8.29 -15.16 -2.88
CA ASP A 60 -9.63 -15.68 -3.15
C ASP A 60 -9.93 -15.72 -4.65
N ALA A 61 -9.56 -14.65 -5.37
CA ALA A 61 -9.71 -14.61 -6.83
C ALA A 61 -8.91 -15.72 -7.52
N TRP A 62 -7.69 -16.00 -7.06
CA TRP A 62 -6.86 -17.08 -7.59
C TRP A 62 -7.43 -18.46 -7.26
N ILE A 63 -7.91 -18.69 -6.04
CA ILE A 63 -8.57 -19.94 -5.65
C ILE A 63 -9.78 -20.20 -6.56
N ALA A 64 -10.63 -19.19 -6.74
CA ALA A 64 -11.79 -19.27 -7.61
C ALA A 64 -11.40 -19.57 -9.08
N HIS A 65 -10.32 -18.94 -9.57
CA HIS A 65 -9.83 -19.17 -10.92
C HIS A 65 -9.26 -20.58 -11.13
N LEU A 66 -8.59 -21.14 -10.13
CA LEU A 66 -7.96 -22.46 -10.19
C LEU A 66 -8.94 -23.62 -9.91
N GLY A 67 -10.18 -23.31 -9.52
CA GLY A 67 -11.25 -24.30 -9.37
C GLY A 67 -11.45 -24.86 -7.96
N GLY A 68 -10.84 -24.24 -6.94
CA GLY A 68 -11.00 -24.63 -5.52
C GLY A 68 -10.07 -25.76 -5.10
#